data_AF-A0AAN9I1U0-F1
#
_entry.id   AF-A0AAN9I1U0-F1
#
_cell.length_a   1.000
_cell.length_b   1.000
_cell.length_c   1.000
_cell.angle_alpha   90.00
_cell.angle_beta   90.00
_cell.angle_gamma   90.00
#
_symmetry.space_group_name_H-M   'P 1'
#
loop_
_entity.id
_entity.type
_entity.pdbx_description
1 polymer ?
#
loop_
_entity_poly.entity_id
_entity_poly.type
_entity_poly.pdbx_seq_one_letter_code
_entity_poly.pdbx_strand_id
1 'polypeptide(L)'
;MASLLINLILILSLITTLLVPATPQSCNSFTFPNDINFKSCKDLPVLDSSIHWNYYASSRAIEVAFKKANAKESSWVAWAINPTSSGMVGSQAFVAIRRSDSDGTLRAYTSPLTSYATMLQEGNLSFPVHSVSASYRNNSIIIFASFQLPTNATVVNHVWQEGLVGDDGTLRAHSFSGPNVQSFGTLDFASGKVFKTVGKKNSRTTLKNVHGFLNAISWGILMPIGVIVARYMKVFDALGPTWFHVHRAIQSLAYLIGVVGFGTGLYMGNHYGVHHAPHRCIGITLLCLASSQVCIAVFLRPKKDHKYRIFWNIFHYVVGYVTIACSIWNVFMGFDLLGAHKSWKHAYVGIIIAIAAIALVLEVITSIWKRKGAKEDQVDTNQEQP
;
A
#
# COMPACT_ATOMS: atom_id res chain seq x y z
N MET A 1 15.10 -45.51 -6.68
CA MET A 1 15.08 -44.08 -6.27
C MET A 1 15.35 -43.14 -7.45
N ALA A 2 16.38 -43.35 -8.28
CA ALA A 2 16.66 -42.49 -9.44
C ALA A 2 15.55 -42.46 -10.51
N SER A 3 14.91 -43.60 -10.81
CA SER A 3 13.81 -43.68 -11.79
C SER A 3 12.52 -42.97 -11.33
N LEU A 4 12.24 -42.96 -10.02
CA LEU A 4 11.11 -42.23 -9.43
C LEU A 4 11.33 -40.71 -9.49
N LEU A 5 12.58 -40.26 -9.34
CA LEU A 5 12.95 -38.85 -9.45
C LEU A 5 12.79 -38.33 -10.89
N ILE A 6 13.19 -39.13 -11.88
CA ILE A 6 13.10 -38.78 -13.31
C ILE A 6 11.64 -38.69 -13.76
N ASN A 7 10.79 -39.65 -13.34
CA ASN A 7 9.36 -39.62 -13.65
C ASN A 7 8.64 -38.45 -12.98
N LEU A 8 9.02 -38.07 -11.76
CA LEU A 8 8.48 -36.89 -11.08
C LEU A 8 8.87 -35.59 -11.79
N ILE A 9 10.11 -35.47 -12.29
CA ILE A 9 10.59 -34.31 -13.06
C ILE A 9 9.87 -34.21 -14.41
N LEU A 10 9.64 -35.33 -15.10
CA LEU A 10 8.89 -35.36 -16.36
C LEU A 10 7.42 -34.98 -16.17
N ILE A 11 6.77 -35.46 -15.10
CA ILE A 11 5.39 -35.09 -14.75
C ILE A 11 5.31 -33.61 -14.35
N LEU A 12 6.28 -33.09 -13.59
CA LEU A 12 6.35 -31.66 -13.26
C LEU A 12 6.53 -30.79 -14.52
N SER A 13 7.34 -31.25 -15.48
CA SER A 13 7.57 -30.55 -16.75
C SER A 13 6.34 -30.54 -17.67
N LEU A 14 5.53 -31.60 -17.64
CA LEU A 14 4.28 -31.73 -18.39
C LEU A 14 3.15 -30.89 -17.76
N ILE A 15 3.15 -30.71 -16.43
CA ILE A 15 2.20 -29.82 -15.74
C ILE A 15 2.55 -28.34 -15.97
N THR A 16 3.83 -28.00 -16.17
CA THR A 16 4.23 -26.62 -16.53
C THR A 16 3.87 -26.21 -17.96
N THR A 17 3.66 -27.14 -18.88
CA THR A 17 3.23 -26.81 -20.26
C THR A 17 1.72 -26.66 -20.41
N LEU A 18 0.92 -27.18 -19.47
CA LEU A 18 -0.55 -27.07 -19.45
C LEU A 18 -1.07 -25.79 -18.77
N LEU A 19 -0.19 -24.95 -18.21
CA LEU A 19 -0.53 -23.70 -17.53
C LEU A 19 0.01 -22.46 -18.27
N VAL A 20 0.04 -22.49 -19.61
CA VAL A 20 0.24 -21.26 -20.39
C VAL A 20 -1.11 -20.56 -20.51
N PRO A 21 -1.39 -19.47 -19.76
CA PRO A 21 -2.54 -18.64 -20.06
C PRO A 21 -2.44 -18.16 -21.51
N ALA A 22 -3.53 -18.26 -22.26
CA ALA A 22 -3.61 -17.69 -23.60
C ALA A 22 -3.16 -16.22 -23.53
N THR A 23 -2.04 -15.89 -24.17
CA THR A 23 -1.59 -14.50 -24.27
C THR A 23 -2.66 -13.71 -25.02
N PRO A 24 -3.15 -12.58 -24.48
CA PRO A 24 -4.13 -11.77 -25.20
C PRO A 24 -3.58 -11.37 -26.56
N GLN A 25 -4.43 -11.50 -27.59
CA GLN A 25 -4.10 -11.14 -28.97
C GLN A 25 -3.65 -9.66 -29.00
N SER A 26 -2.48 -9.38 -29.59
CA SER A 26 -1.98 -8.00 -29.69
C SER A 26 -2.96 -7.10 -30.43
N CYS A 27 -3.10 -5.84 -30.00
CA CYS A 27 -4.01 -4.87 -30.60
C CYS A 27 -3.88 -4.77 -32.13
N ASN A 28 -2.69 -4.98 -32.70
CA ASN A 28 -2.43 -4.93 -34.14
C ASN A 28 -3.23 -5.95 -34.97
N SER A 29 -3.73 -7.00 -34.34
CA SER A 29 -4.43 -8.10 -35.01
C SER A 29 -5.96 -7.99 -34.93
N PHE A 30 -6.47 -6.91 -34.34
CA PHE A 30 -7.91 -6.69 -34.24
C PHE A 30 -8.42 -5.85 -35.42
N THR A 31 -9.35 -6.41 -36.19
CA THR A 31 -10.01 -5.73 -37.31
C THR A 31 -11.34 -5.12 -36.87
N PHE A 32 -11.50 -3.81 -37.08
CA PHE A 32 -12.76 -3.12 -36.81
C PHE A 32 -13.74 -3.26 -37.99
N PRO A 33 -15.06 -3.24 -37.74
CA PRO A 33 -16.05 -3.24 -38.82
C PRO A 33 -16.08 -1.92 -39.59
N ASN A 34 -16.65 -1.95 -40.80
CA ASN A 34 -16.94 -0.79 -41.66
C ASN A 34 -15.69 0.01 -42.10
N ASP A 35 -14.58 -0.68 -42.39
CA ASP A 35 -13.32 -0.07 -42.86
C ASP A 35 -12.71 0.99 -41.92
N ILE A 36 -13.12 0.99 -40.64
CA ILE A 36 -12.53 1.86 -39.63
C ILE A 36 -11.10 1.39 -39.38
N ASN A 37 -10.14 2.16 -39.86
CA ASN A 37 -8.72 1.89 -39.71
C ASN A 37 -8.08 2.88 -38.75
N PHE A 38 -7.41 2.36 -37.72
CA PHE A 38 -6.62 3.14 -36.78
C PHE A 38 -5.13 2.97 -37.09
N LYS A 39 -4.43 4.09 -37.25
CA LYS A 39 -2.98 4.12 -37.54
C LYS A 39 -2.14 3.68 -36.35
N SER A 40 -2.65 3.79 -35.14
CA SER A 40 -1.92 3.50 -33.92
C SER A 40 -2.78 2.70 -32.95
N CYS A 41 -2.15 1.77 -32.23
CA CYS A 41 -2.79 1.06 -31.14
C CYS A 41 -1.81 0.70 -30.03
N LYS A 42 -2.37 0.42 -28.85
CA LYS A 42 -1.60 -0.06 -27.71
C LYS A 42 -2.45 -0.96 -26.80
N ASP A 43 -1.87 -2.09 -26.42
CA ASP A 43 -2.37 -2.93 -25.32
C ASP A 43 -2.04 -2.27 -23.97
N LEU A 44 -3.06 -2.12 -23.12
CA LEU A 44 -2.94 -1.55 -21.79
C LEU A 44 -2.55 -2.65 -20.78
N PRO A 45 -1.79 -2.31 -19.72
CA PRO A 45 -1.16 -3.31 -18.87
C PRO A 45 -2.12 -4.12 -18.00
N VAL A 46 -3.36 -3.66 -17.82
CA VAL A 46 -4.36 -4.25 -16.92
C VAL A 46 -5.77 -4.13 -17.48
N LEU A 47 -6.67 -4.98 -16.97
CA LEU A 47 -8.09 -5.04 -17.33
C LEU A 47 -8.35 -5.45 -18.80
N ASP A 48 -7.51 -6.30 -19.41
CA ASP A 48 -7.71 -6.80 -20.79
C ASP A 48 -8.15 -5.71 -21.79
N SER A 49 -7.50 -4.56 -21.71
CA SER A 49 -7.92 -3.35 -22.43
C SER A 49 -6.90 -2.96 -23.49
N SER A 50 -7.38 -2.45 -24.62
CA SER A 50 -6.54 -1.85 -25.66
C SER A 50 -7.13 -0.53 -26.13
N ILE A 51 -6.26 0.35 -26.63
CA ILE A 51 -6.66 1.64 -27.20
C ILE A 51 -6.11 1.76 -28.61
N HIS A 52 -6.94 2.25 -29.53
CA HIS A 52 -6.63 2.46 -30.92
C HIS A 52 -7.00 3.89 -31.28
N TRP A 53 -6.20 4.57 -32.10
CA TRP A 53 -6.49 5.96 -32.43
C TRP A 53 -5.89 6.44 -33.75
N ASN A 54 -6.50 7.51 -34.26
CA ASN A 54 -6.00 8.38 -35.30
C ASN A 54 -5.82 9.79 -34.72
N TYR A 55 -4.68 10.42 -34.99
CA TYR A 55 -4.41 11.81 -34.61
C TYR A 55 -4.29 12.69 -35.85
N TYR A 56 -5.06 13.78 -35.88
CA TYR A 56 -5.06 14.77 -36.94
C TYR A 56 -4.40 16.06 -36.45
N ALA A 57 -3.12 16.24 -36.77
CA ALA A 57 -2.30 17.32 -36.21
C ALA A 57 -2.81 18.73 -36.53
N SER A 58 -3.41 18.94 -37.70
CA SER A 58 -3.93 20.25 -38.13
C SER A 58 -5.12 20.74 -37.31
N SER A 59 -6.03 19.84 -36.96
CA SER A 59 -7.25 20.14 -36.18
C SER A 59 -7.13 19.79 -34.70
N ARG A 60 -6.07 19.06 -34.32
CA ARG A 60 -5.91 18.41 -33.00
C ARG A 60 -7.07 17.49 -32.64
N ALA A 61 -7.75 16.96 -33.66
CA ALA A 61 -8.82 15.99 -33.50
C ALA A 61 -8.22 14.60 -33.26
N ILE A 62 -8.91 13.84 -32.41
CA ILE A 62 -8.62 12.45 -32.10
C ILE A 62 -9.86 11.64 -32.42
N GLU A 63 -9.66 10.58 -33.20
CA GLU A 63 -10.61 9.47 -33.26
C GLU A 63 -10.01 8.33 -32.46
N VAL A 64 -10.78 7.78 -31.52
CA VAL A 64 -10.32 6.73 -30.63
C VAL A 64 -11.31 5.58 -30.60
N ALA A 65 -10.78 4.36 -30.49
CA ALA A 65 -11.51 3.18 -30.06
C ALA A 65 -10.84 2.59 -28.81
N PHE A 66 -11.52 2.66 -27.68
CA PHE A 66 -11.13 1.95 -26.48
C PHE A 66 -11.86 0.62 -26.41
N LYS A 67 -11.12 -0.49 -26.36
CA LYS A 67 -11.66 -1.84 -26.31
C LYS A 67 -11.38 -2.46 -24.95
N LYS A 68 -12.42 -3.01 -24.32
CA LYS A 68 -12.34 -3.91 -23.18
C LYS A 68 -12.72 -5.31 -23.63
N ALA A 69 -11.77 -6.23 -23.67
CA ALA A 69 -12.04 -7.65 -23.92
C ALA A 69 -12.60 -8.34 -22.66
N ASN A 70 -13.17 -9.53 -22.83
CA ASN A 70 -13.74 -10.33 -21.74
C ASN A 70 -14.72 -9.53 -20.87
N ALA A 71 -15.58 -8.73 -21.50
CA ALA A 71 -16.53 -7.90 -20.80
C ALA A 71 -17.58 -8.76 -20.08
N LYS A 72 -17.90 -8.41 -18.84
CA LYS A 72 -18.90 -9.14 -18.05
C LYS A 72 -20.30 -8.86 -18.57
N GLU A 73 -21.22 -9.77 -18.28
CA GLU A 73 -22.65 -9.52 -18.42
C GLU A 73 -23.07 -8.35 -17.51
N SER A 74 -24.03 -7.54 -17.99
CA SER A 74 -24.51 -6.33 -17.31
C SER A 74 -23.38 -5.50 -16.71
N SER A 75 -22.56 -4.88 -17.56
CA SER A 75 -21.34 -4.19 -17.15
C SER A 75 -21.23 -2.81 -17.78
N TRP A 76 -20.49 -1.94 -17.10
CA TRP A 76 -20.07 -0.66 -17.64
C TRP A 76 -18.56 -0.64 -17.82
N VAL A 77 -18.13 0.08 -18.84
CA VAL A 77 -16.72 0.29 -19.19
C VAL A 77 -16.53 1.78 -19.39
N ALA A 78 -15.42 2.31 -18.91
CA ALA A 78 -15.08 3.71 -19.09
C ALA A 78 -13.61 3.89 -19.46
N TRP A 79 -13.36 4.82 -20.38
CA TRP A 79 -12.04 5.36 -20.64
C TRP A 79 -12.10 6.88 -20.53
N ALA A 80 -11.12 7.49 -19.89
CA ALA A 80 -11.16 8.90 -19.58
C ALA A 80 -9.81 9.57 -19.74
N ILE A 81 -9.85 10.86 -20.09
CA ILE A 81 -8.69 11.76 -20.06
C ILE A 81 -8.77 12.59 -18.79
N ASN A 82 -7.65 12.75 -18.08
CA ASN A 82 -7.57 13.67 -16.95
C ASN A 82 -6.67 14.87 -17.30
N PRO A 83 -7.24 16.05 -17.58
CA PRO A 83 -6.46 17.23 -17.94
C PRO A 83 -5.66 17.84 -16.78
N THR A 84 -6.01 17.55 -15.53
CA THR A 84 -5.50 18.26 -14.34
C THR A 84 -4.65 17.39 -13.42
N SER A 85 -4.78 16.07 -13.49
CA SER A 85 -4.17 15.10 -12.59
C SER A 85 -3.91 13.77 -13.31
N SER A 86 -3.44 12.74 -12.58
CA SER A 86 -3.18 11.39 -13.09
C SER A 86 -4.11 10.32 -12.53
N GLY A 87 -5.14 10.71 -11.77
CA GLY A 87 -6.06 9.81 -11.05
C GLY A 87 -7.50 9.90 -11.55
N MET A 88 -8.44 9.36 -10.77
CA MET A 88 -9.88 9.34 -11.12
C MET A 88 -10.53 10.73 -11.04
N VAL A 89 -10.24 11.49 -9.98
CA VAL A 89 -10.84 12.82 -9.79
C VAL A 89 -10.25 13.83 -10.78
N GLY A 90 -11.12 14.55 -11.48
CA GLY A 90 -10.77 15.45 -12.58
C GLY A 90 -10.83 14.79 -13.96
N SER A 91 -11.07 13.47 -14.02
CA SER A 91 -11.17 12.75 -15.28
C SER A 91 -12.46 13.08 -16.03
N GLN A 92 -12.36 13.05 -17.35
CA GLN A 92 -13.44 13.33 -18.30
C GLN A 92 -13.64 12.09 -19.15
N ALA A 93 -14.70 11.36 -18.82
CA ALA A 93 -14.88 9.97 -19.22
C ALA A 93 -15.81 9.83 -20.42
N PHE A 94 -15.48 8.86 -21.26
CA PHE A 94 -16.36 8.23 -22.23
C PHE A 94 -16.79 6.90 -21.62
N VAL A 95 -18.10 6.73 -21.47
CA VAL A 95 -18.70 5.61 -20.73
C VAL A 95 -19.54 4.79 -21.71
N ALA A 96 -19.43 3.47 -21.63
CA ALA A 96 -20.36 2.53 -22.25
C ALA A 96 -21.02 1.67 -21.17
N ILE A 97 -22.35 1.56 -21.23
CA ILE A 97 -23.15 0.69 -20.37
C ILE A 97 -23.78 -0.37 -21.26
N ARG A 98 -23.55 -1.64 -20.93
CA ARG A 98 -24.25 -2.78 -21.53
C ARG A 98 -25.15 -3.40 -20.47
N ARG A 99 -26.46 -3.49 -20.75
CA ARG A 99 -27.40 -4.31 -19.97
C ARG A 99 -27.67 -5.61 -20.69
N SER A 100 -27.82 -6.70 -19.94
CA SER A 100 -28.17 -8.02 -20.47
C SER A 100 -29.68 -8.24 -20.61
N ASP A 101 -30.49 -7.17 -20.63
CA ASP A 101 -31.91 -7.30 -21.01
C ASP A 101 -32.05 -7.77 -22.46
N SER A 102 -33.23 -8.27 -22.84
CA SER A 102 -33.49 -9.11 -24.02
C SER A 102 -33.06 -8.55 -25.39
N ASP A 103 -32.58 -7.30 -25.47
CA ASP A 103 -32.06 -6.66 -26.69
C ASP A 103 -30.58 -6.19 -26.55
N GLY A 104 -29.93 -6.47 -25.41
CA GLY A 104 -28.53 -6.13 -25.18
C GLY A 104 -28.24 -4.64 -25.20
N THR A 105 -29.10 -3.83 -24.55
CA THR A 105 -29.10 -2.37 -24.65
C THR A 105 -27.71 -1.80 -24.35
N LEU A 106 -27.08 -1.20 -25.38
CA LEU A 106 -25.75 -0.62 -25.31
C LEU A 106 -25.86 0.90 -25.46
N ARG A 107 -25.45 1.62 -24.42
CA ARG A 107 -25.49 3.09 -24.39
C ARG A 107 -24.09 3.64 -24.21
N ALA A 108 -23.75 4.68 -24.97
CA ALA A 108 -22.50 5.41 -24.82
C ALA A 108 -22.77 6.90 -24.58
N TYR A 109 -22.00 7.52 -23.68
CA TYR A 109 -22.14 8.93 -23.34
C TYR A 109 -20.88 9.45 -22.63
N THR A 110 -20.84 10.75 -22.34
CA THR A 110 -19.73 11.39 -21.63
C THR A 110 -20.07 11.70 -20.19
N SER A 111 -19.08 11.65 -19.29
CA SER A 111 -19.26 11.91 -17.86
C SER A 111 -18.06 12.65 -17.23
N PRO A 112 -18.26 13.86 -16.66
CA PRO A 112 -17.22 14.55 -15.91
C PRO A 112 -17.13 14.03 -14.46
N LEU A 113 -15.94 13.60 -14.03
CA LEU A 113 -15.72 12.98 -12.72
C LEU A 113 -15.09 13.97 -11.73
N THR A 114 -15.89 14.55 -10.86
CA THR A 114 -15.43 15.56 -9.88
C THR A 114 -15.15 14.98 -8.49
N SER A 115 -15.56 13.74 -8.21
CA SER A 115 -15.35 13.09 -6.91
C SER A 115 -15.27 11.56 -7.03
N TYR A 116 -14.81 10.90 -5.96
CA TYR A 116 -14.82 9.43 -5.86
C TYR A 116 -16.22 8.83 -5.68
N ALA A 117 -17.23 9.64 -5.35
CA ALA A 117 -18.62 9.21 -5.15
C ALA A 117 -19.48 9.41 -6.42
N THR A 118 -18.85 9.44 -7.60
CA THR A 118 -19.56 9.56 -8.88
C THR A 118 -20.44 8.34 -9.16
N MET A 119 -21.56 8.57 -9.83
CA MET A 119 -22.40 7.50 -10.41
C MET A 119 -22.28 7.49 -11.95
N LEU A 120 -21.18 8.03 -12.49
CA LEU A 120 -20.96 8.25 -13.92
C LEU A 120 -22.14 8.99 -14.56
N GLN A 121 -22.58 10.08 -13.92
CA GLN A 121 -23.66 10.91 -14.43
C GLN A 121 -23.29 11.50 -15.80
N GLU A 122 -24.24 11.46 -16.73
CA GLU A 122 -24.05 12.04 -18.05
C GLU A 122 -23.86 13.55 -17.98
N GLY A 123 -22.88 14.07 -18.72
CA GLY A 123 -22.59 15.48 -18.76
C GLY A 123 -21.51 15.84 -19.76
N ASN A 124 -21.38 17.14 -20.03
CA ASN A 124 -20.43 17.66 -21.00
C ASN A 124 -18.99 17.62 -20.46
N LEU A 125 -18.04 17.37 -21.36
CA LEU A 125 -16.62 17.44 -21.08
C LEU A 125 -16.12 18.88 -21.25
N SER A 126 -14.96 19.22 -20.67
CA SER A 126 -14.36 20.55 -20.81
C SER A 126 -13.71 20.77 -22.17
N PHE A 127 -13.66 19.76 -23.02
CA PHE A 127 -13.13 19.82 -24.38
C PHE A 127 -14.20 19.35 -25.37
N PRO A 128 -14.17 19.85 -26.63
CA PRO A 128 -15.17 19.49 -27.63
C PRO A 128 -15.19 17.98 -27.92
N VAL A 129 -16.38 17.39 -27.86
CA VAL A 129 -16.66 16.01 -28.27
C VAL A 129 -17.60 16.06 -29.48
N HIS A 130 -17.17 15.47 -30.58
CA HIS A 130 -17.90 15.44 -31.84
C HIS A 130 -18.83 14.22 -31.92
N SER A 131 -18.39 13.07 -31.40
CA SER A 131 -19.20 11.86 -31.37
C SER A 131 -18.77 10.92 -30.26
N VAL A 132 -19.74 10.18 -29.72
CA VAL A 132 -19.50 9.05 -28.81
C VAL A 132 -20.48 7.93 -29.18
N SER A 133 -19.98 6.71 -29.31
CA SER A 133 -20.79 5.52 -29.56
C SER A 133 -20.12 4.30 -28.95
N ALA A 134 -20.84 3.18 -28.89
CA ALA A 134 -20.25 1.92 -28.44
C ALA A 134 -20.75 0.75 -29.29
N SER A 135 -19.97 -0.32 -29.32
CA SER A 135 -20.38 -1.61 -29.87
C SER A 135 -19.98 -2.76 -28.95
N TYR A 136 -20.70 -3.88 -29.06
CA TYR A 136 -20.37 -5.12 -28.38
C TYR A 136 -20.17 -6.22 -29.41
N ARG A 137 -18.96 -6.81 -29.46
CA ARG A 137 -18.61 -7.91 -30.37
C ARG A 137 -17.52 -8.78 -29.77
N ASN A 138 -17.55 -10.08 -30.04
CA ASN A 138 -16.54 -11.05 -29.58
C ASN A 138 -16.22 -10.90 -28.08
N ASN A 139 -17.28 -10.85 -27.27
CA ASN A 139 -17.20 -10.62 -25.83
C ASN A 139 -16.40 -9.37 -25.41
N SER A 140 -16.36 -8.35 -26.26
CA SER A 140 -15.65 -7.10 -26.04
C SER A 140 -16.60 -5.92 -26.14
N ILE A 141 -16.50 -4.98 -25.20
CA ILE A 141 -17.14 -3.67 -25.30
C ILE A 141 -16.13 -2.71 -25.92
N ILE A 142 -16.54 -1.98 -26.96
CA ILE A 142 -15.71 -1.01 -27.66
C ILE A 142 -16.40 0.35 -27.58
N ILE A 143 -15.69 1.35 -27.07
CA ILE A 143 -16.11 2.75 -27.03
C ILE A 143 -15.44 3.48 -28.18
N PHE A 144 -16.21 4.08 -29.07
CA PHE A 144 -15.71 4.98 -30.10
C PHE A 144 -15.97 6.41 -29.69
N ALA A 145 -14.97 7.27 -29.83
CA ALA A 145 -15.14 8.70 -29.61
C ALA A 145 -14.34 9.53 -30.62
N SER A 146 -14.89 10.67 -31.00
CA SER A 146 -14.20 11.72 -31.75
C SER A 146 -14.25 13.00 -30.93
N PHE A 147 -13.09 13.61 -30.66
CA PHE A 147 -12.97 14.77 -29.79
C PHE A 147 -11.72 15.58 -30.10
N GLN A 148 -11.65 16.81 -29.59
CA GLN A 148 -10.47 17.66 -29.70
C GLN A 148 -9.64 17.62 -28.40
N LEU A 149 -8.31 17.59 -28.52
CA LEU A 149 -7.43 17.52 -27.34
C LEU A 149 -7.64 18.72 -26.39
N PRO A 150 -7.66 18.50 -25.06
CA PRO A 150 -7.95 19.55 -24.07
C PRO A 150 -6.85 20.62 -23.97
N THR A 151 -5.61 20.30 -24.35
CA THR A 151 -4.47 21.22 -24.29
C THR A 151 -3.69 21.15 -25.60
N ASN A 152 -2.80 22.12 -25.84
CA ASN A 152 -1.91 22.13 -27.01
C ASN A 152 -0.87 20.99 -26.97
N ALA A 153 -0.85 20.16 -25.92
CA ALA A 153 0.00 19.00 -25.82
C ALA A 153 -0.69 17.76 -26.42
N THR A 154 0.10 16.89 -27.05
CA THR A 154 -0.33 15.59 -27.55
C THR A 154 -0.30 14.50 -26.47
N VAL A 155 0.28 14.83 -25.32
CA VAL A 155 0.47 13.96 -24.17
C VAL A 155 -0.67 14.19 -23.17
N VAL A 156 -1.41 13.14 -22.85
CA VAL A 156 -2.51 13.18 -21.88
C VAL A 156 -2.33 12.14 -20.78
N ASN A 157 -2.82 12.44 -19.59
CA ASN A 157 -3.07 11.40 -18.60
C ASN A 157 -4.40 10.74 -18.91
N HIS A 158 -4.45 9.42 -18.86
CA HIS A 158 -5.67 8.67 -19.05
C HIS A 158 -5.90 7.67 -17.92
N VAL A 159 -7.16 7.30 -17.72
CA VAL A 159 -7.58 6.23 -16.81
C VAL A 159 -8.63 5.37 -17.49
N TRP A 160 -8.71 4.10 -17.13
CA TRP A 160 -9.74 3.19 -17.64
C TRP A 160 -10.28 2.30 -16.53
N GLN A 161 -11.55 1.94 -16.61
CA GLN A 161 -12.22 1.13 -15.60
C GLN A 161 -13.29 0.24 -16.20
N GLU A 162 -13.65 -0.78 -15.42
CA GLU A 162 -14.84 -1.60 -15.61
C GLU A 162 -15.59 -1.75 -14.29
N GLY A 163 -16.90 -1.95 -14.36
CA GLY A 163 -17.72 -2.30 -13.21
C GLY A 163 -19.03 -2.96 -13.62
N LEU A 164 -19.82 -3.37 -12.62
CA LEU A 164 -21.08 -4.06 -12.83
C LEU A 164 -22.26 -3.09 -12.83
N VAL A 165 -23.31 -3.46 -13.53
CA VAL A 165 -24.62 -2.81 -13.53
C VAL A 165 -25.57 -3.68 -12.71
N GLY A 166 -26.23 -3.09 -11.72
CA GLY A 166 -27.27 -3.78 -10.95
C GLY A 166 -28.53 -4.01 -11.78
N ASP A 167 -29.39 -4.91 -11.30
CA ASP A 167 -30.65 -5.25 -11.97
C ASP A 167 -31.62 -4.04 -12.04
N ASP A 168 -31.50 -3.13 -11.08
CA ASP A 168 -32.18 -1.82 -11.04
C ASP A 168 -31.55 -0.78 -11.98
N GLY A 169 -30.53 -1.16 -12.73
CA GLY A 169 -29.78 -0.30 -13.65
C GLY A 169 -28.72 0.57 -12.98
N THR A 170 -28.48 0.44 -11.67
CA THR A 170 -27.47 1.23 -10.95
C THR A 170 -26.05 0.81 -11.31
N LEU A 171 -25.14 1.77 -11.45
CA LEU A 171 -23.74 1.50 -11.73
C LEU A 171 -22.99 1.26 -10.43
N ARG A 172 -22.44 0.05 -10.27
CA ARG A 172 -21.67 -0.31 -9.08
C ARG A 172 -20.23 0.16 -9.22
N ALA A 173 -19.63 0.51 -8.09
CA ALA A 173 -18.23 0.87 -8.03
C ALA A 173 -17.33 -0.26 -8.54
N HIS A 174 -16.25 0.11 -9.22
CA HIS A 174 -15.17 -0.80 -9.56
C HIS A 174 -14.39 -1.24 -8.31
N SER A 175 -13.58 -2.30 -8.40
CA SER A 175 -12.73 -2.74 -7.28
C SER A 175 -11.76 -1.63 -6.85
N PHE A 176 -11.55 -1.48 -5.54
CA PHE A 176 -10.56 -0.55 -4.98
C PHE A 176 -9.17 -1.20 -4.79
N SER A 177 -8.88 -2.28 -5.51
CA SER A 177 -7.63 -3.03 -5.39
C SER A 177 -7.23 -3.68 -6.71
N GLY A 178 -5.99 -4.21 -6.77
CA GLY A 178 -5.52 -5.01 -7.89
C GLY A 178 -5.41 -4.23 -9.21
N PRO A 179 -5.85 -4.82 -10.34
CA PRO A 179 -5.82 -4.19 -11.66
C PRO A 179 -6.48 -2.81 -11.73
N ASN A 180 -7.60 -2.61 -11.03
CA ASN A 180 -8.35 -1.35 -11.07
C ASN A 180 -7.60 -0.17 -10.43
N VAL A 181 -6.68 -0.38 -9.49
CA VAL A 181 -5.86 0.74 -8.95
C VAL A 181 -4.59 0.98 -9.77
N GLN A 182 -4.35 0.17 -10.82
CA GLN A 182 -3.22 0.28 -11.73
C GLN A 182 -3.64 0.77 -13.13
N SER A 183 -4.94 0.98 -13.38
CA SER A 183 -5.50 1.31 -14.67
C SER A 183 -5.46 2.82 -14.98
N PHE A 184 -4.24 3.35 -14.97
CA PHE A 184 -3.91 4.73 -15.34
C PHE A 184 -2.57 4.77 -16.07
N GLY A 185 -2.35 5.84 -16.83
CA GLY A 185 -1.12 6.00 -17.59
C GLY A 185 -1.03 7.35 -18.30
N THR A 186 0.02 7.50 -19.11
CA THR A 186 0.23 8.66 -19.95
C THR A 186 0.34 8.20 -21.40
N LEU A 187 -0.47 8.81 -22.26
CA LEU A 187 -0.57 8.49 -23.68
C LEU A 187 -0.16 9.71 -24.50
N ASP A 188 0.80 9.52 -25.40
CA ASP A 188 1.13 10.50 -26.43
C ASP A 188 0.48 10.10 -27.76
N PHE A 189 -0.53 10.89 -28.17
CA PHE A 189 -1.27 10.63 -29.39
C PHE A 189 -0.46 10.84 -30.67
N ALA A 190 0.64 11.60 -30.63
CA ALA A 190 1.48 11.85 -31.81
C ALA A 190 2.53 10.77 -32.02
N SER A 191 3.24 10.33 -30.96
CA SER A 191 4.34 9.38 -31.11
C SER A 191 3.94 7.91 -31.04
N GLY A 192 2.69 7.58 -30.71
CA GLY A 192 2.29 6.19 -30.52
C GLY A 192 2.69 5.61 -29.15
N LYS A 193 3.50 6.34 -28.37
CA LYS A 193 4.12 5.83 -27.15
C LYS A 193 3.19 6.03 -25.96
N VAL A 194 2.78 4.92 -25.36
CA VAL A 194 2.31 4.92 -23.97
C VAL A 194 3.52 4.83 -23.07
N PHE A 195 3.77 5.89 -22.33
CA PHE A 195 4.74 5.88 -21.27
C PHE A 195 4.05 5.28 -20.05
N LYS A 196 4.68 4.29 -19.40
CA LYS A 196 4.39 4.08 -17.99
C LYS A 196 4.72 5.41 -17.34
N THR A 197 3.69 6.12 -16.88
CA THR A 197 3.92 7.25 -16.01
C THR A 197 4.78 6.69 -14.89
N VAL A 198 6.01 7.16 -14.73
CA VAL A 198 6.59 7.27 -13.39
C VAL A 198 5.64 8.25 -12.73
N GLY A 199 4.50 7.72 -12.25
CA GLY A 199 3.46 8.51 -11.63
C GLY A 199 4.19 9.41 -10.66
N LYS A 200 3.97 10.72 -10.75
CA LYS A 200 4.47 11.66 -9.75
C LYS A 200 3.97 11.07 -8.44
N LYS A 201 4.88 10.38 -7.74
CA LYS A 201 4.58 9.32 -6.78
C LYS A 201 3.56 9.92 -5.84
N ASN A 202 2.28 9.51 -5.90
CA ASN A 202 1.18 10.25 -5.27
C ASN A 202 1.67 10.72 -3.90
N SER A 203 1.89 12.03 -3.72
CA SER A 203 2.69 12.53 -2.60
C SER A 203 2.09 12.07 -1.29
N ARG A 204 0.75 11.93 -1.27
CA ARG A 204 -0.03 11.34 -0.20
C ARG A 204 0.27 9.86 0.02
N THR A 205 0.29 9.02 -1.02
CA THR A 205 0.62 7.58 -0.89
C THR A 205 2.08 7.38 -0.48
N THR A 206 2.99 8.17 -1.04
CA THR A 206 4.41 8.15 -0.66
C THR A 206 4.55 8.52 0.81
N LEU A 207 3.90 9.59 1.25
CA LEU A 207 3.95 10.04 2.63
C LEU A 207 3.31 9.03 3.59
N LYS A 208 2.20 8.39 3.20
CA LYS A 208 1.59 7.27 3.93
C LYS A 208 2.58 6.11 4.12
N ASN A 209 3.29 5.73 3.06
CA ASN A 209 4.28 4.66 3.11
C ASN A 209 5.50 5.04 3.97
N VAL A 210 5.98 6.28 3.85
CA VAL A 210 7.07 6.82 4.70
C VAL A 210 6.65 6.84 6.17
N HIS A 211 5.46 7.33 6.48
CA HIS A 211 4.88 7.31 7.82
C HIS A 211 4.85 5.89 8.38
N GLY A 212 4.28 4.94 7.63
CA GLY A 212 4.19 3.54 8.04
C GLY A 212 5.56 2.92 8.28
N PHE A 213 6.52 3.14 7.37
CA PHE A 213 7.87 2.60 7.47
C PHE A 213 8.64 3.14 8.68
N LEU A 214 8.67 4.45 8.86
CA LEU A 214 9.37 5.09 9.99
C LEU A 214 8.81 4.61 11.33
N ASN A 215 7.48 4.55 11.46
CA ASN A 215 6.84 4.14 12.71
C ASN A 215 6.93 2.63 12.97
N ALA A 216 6.90 1.77 11.94
CA ALA A 216 7.12 0.34 12.10
C ALA A 216 8.55 0.04 12.60
N ILE A 217 9.57 0.70 12.04
CA ILE A 217 10.96 0.53 12.48
C ILE A 217 11.16 1.09 13.89
N SER A 218 10.74 2.33 14.13
CA SER A 218 10.92 3.00 15.43
C SER A 218 10.11 2.30 16.53
N TRP A 219 8.79 2.39 16.45
CA TRP A 219 7.90 1.99 17.53
C TRP A 219 7.63 0.49 17.55
N GLY A 220 7.64 -0.15 16.38
CA GLY A 220 7.33 -1.57 16.22
C GLY A 220 8.52 -2.51 16.41
N ILE A 221 9.77 -2.05 16.24
CA ILE A 221 10.97 -2.90 16.25
C ILE A 221 12.03 -2.39 17.22
N LEU A 222 12.53 -1.16 17.05
CA LEU A 222 13.65 -0.65 17.86
C LEU A 222 13.27 -0.48 19.34
N MET A 223 12.05 -0.01 19.64
CA MET A 223 11.56 0.15 21.01
C MET A 223 11.55 -1.19 21.80
N PRO A 224 10.96 -2.29 21.29
CA PRO A 224 11.09 -3.61 21.90
C PRO A 224 12.53 -4.09 22.06
N ILE A 225 13.38 -3.90 21.04
CA ILE A 225 14.81 -4.29 21.10
C ILE A 225 15.52 -3.56 22.25
N GLY A 226 15.30 -2.25 22.39
CA GLY A 226 15.88 -1.47 23.49
C GLY A 226 15.52 -2.02 24.86
N VAL A 227 14.28 -2.50 25.06
CA VAL A 227 13.84 -3.12 26.32
C VAL A 227 14.49 -4.48 26.56
N ILE A 228 14.59 -5.33 25.52
CA ILE A 228 15.26 -6.64 25.60
C ILE A 228 16.74 -6.48 25.96
N VAL A 229 17.43 -5.56 25.29
CA VAL A 229 18.83 -5.20 25.58
C VAL A 229 19.00 -4.83 27.05
N ALA A 230 18.16 -3.92 27.59
CA ALA A 230 18.26 -3.53 28.99
C ALA A 230 17.97 -4.68 29.96
N ARG A 231 16.99 -5.53 29.64
CA ARG A 231 16.58 -6.63 30.52
C ARG A 231 17.68 -7.69 30.64
N TYR A 232 18.26 -8.11 29.53
CA TYR A 232 19.17 -9.26 29.51
C TYR A 232 20.65 -8.88 29.61
N MET A 233 21.10 -7.76 29.03
CA MET A 233 22.50 -7.35 29.18
C MET A 233 22.83 -6.89 30.60
N LYS A 234 21.85 -6.33 31.33
CA LYS A 234 22.03 -5.91 32.73
C LYS A 234 22.41 -7.06 33.66
N VAL A 235 22.12 -8.30 33.26
CA VAL A 235 22.43 -9.48 34.06
C VAL A 235 23.94 -9.70 34.12
N PHE A 236 24.68 -9.52 33.03
CA PHE A 236 26.11 -9.83 32.99
C PHE A 236 26.98 -8.74 33.64
N ASP A 237 27.46 -8.99 34.86
CA ASP A 237 28.27 -8.04 35.65
C ASP A 237 29.54 -7.59 34.92
N ALA A 238 30.14 -8.47 34.11
CA ALA A 238 31.31 -8.15 33.26
C ALA A 238 31.07 -6.98 32.30
N LEU A 239 29.81 -6.67 31.96
CA LEU A 239 29.46 -5.56 31.08
C LEU A 239 29.23 -4.24 31.82
N GLY A 240 29.20 -4.24 33.15
CA GLY A 240 29.07 -3.05 33.98
C GLY A 240 27.95 -2.10 33.52
N PRO A 241 28.21 -0.79 33.30
CA PRO A 241 27.20 0.17 32.88
C PRO A 241 26.84 0.10 31.38
N THR A 242 27.46 -0.77 30.59
CA THR A 242 27.30 -0.82 29.12
C THR A 242 25.85 -1.01 28.70
N TRP A 243 25.09 -1.89 29.37
CA TRP A 243 23.67 -2.13 29.07
C TRP A 243 22.85 -0.82 29.13
N PHE A 244 23.20 0.09 30.04
CA PHE A 244 22.48 1.34 30.23
C PHE A 244 22.76 2.32 29.09
N HIS A 245 24.00 2.39 28.63
CA HIS A 245 24.38 3.22 27.49
C HIS A 245 23.75 2.72 26.18
N VAL A 246 23.79 1.41 25.94
CA VAL A 246 23.19 0.79 24.74
C VAL A 246 21.68 0.96 24.75
N HIS A 247 21.01 0.68 25.88
CA HIS A 247 19.56 0.92 26.03
C HIS A 247 19.20 2.38 25.72
N ARG A 248 19.91 3.33 26.35
CA ARG A 248 19.67 4.76 26.13
C ARG A 248 19.86 5.14 24.66
N ALA A 249 20.93 4.68 24.02
CA ALA A 249 21.20 4.97 22.62
C ALA A 249 20.09 4.44 21.68
N ILE A 250 19.69 3.18 21.84
CA ILE A 250 18.63 2.57 21.02
C ILE A 250 17.30 3.29 21.25
N GLN A 251 16.92 3.57 22.50
CA GLN A 251 15.65 4.23 22.82
C GLN A 251 15.63 5.68 22.33
N SER A 252 16.73 6.42 22.45
CA SER A 252 16.83 7.79 21.91
C SER A 252 16.71 7.79 20.39
N LEU A 253 17.40 6.88 19.69
CA LEU A 253 17.31 6.78 18.23
C LEU A 253 15.88 6.41 17.79
N ALA A 254 15.29 5.39 18.42
CA ALA A 254 13.93 4.99 18.14
C ALA A 254 12.96 6.15 18.35
N TYR A 255 13.06 6.86 19.48
CA TYR A 255 12.19 7.99 19.80
C TYR A 255 12.30 9.12 18.76
N LEU A 256 13.51 9.50 18.36
CA LEU A 256 13.72 10.55 17.35
C LEU A 256 13.10 10.20 16.00
N ILE A 257 13.33 8.97 15.50
CA ILE A 257 12.69 8.47 14.27
C ILE A 257 11.17 8.47 14.43
N GLY A 258 10.68 8.07 15.61
CA GLY A 258 9.26 8.00 15.94
C GLY A 258 8.58 9.37 15.96
N VAL A 259 9.25 10.42 16.45
CA VAL A 259 8.78 11.80 16.42
C VAL A 259 8.66 12.30 14.97
N VAL A 260 9.66 12.03 14.12
CA VAL A 260 9.61 12.37 12.69
C VAL A 260 8.44 11.62 12.02
N GLY A 261 8.31 10.32 12.28
CA GLY A 261 7.19 9.50 11.82
C GLY A 261 5.84 10.06 12.27
N PHE A 262 5.70 10.47 13.52
CA PHE A 262 4.48 11.09 14.04
C PHE A 262 4.17 12.43 13.35
N GLY A 263 5.17 13.28 13.13
CA GLY A 263 5.04 14.54 12.42
C GLY A 263 4.48 14.37 11.00
N THR A 264 4.92 13.35 10.26
CA THR A 264 4.33 13.03 8.95
C THR A 264 2.85 12.66 9.04
N GLY A 265 2.42 11.99 10.12
CA GLY A 265 1.03 11.65 10.37
C GLY A 265 0.15 12.88 10.64
N LEU A 266 0.64 13.82 11.46
CA LEU A 266 -0.03 15.10 11.70
C LEU A 266 -0.15 15.92 10.41
N TYR A 267 0.93 16.02 9.64
CA TYR A 267 0.93 16.72 8.36
C TYR A 267 -0.09 16.13 7.39
N MET A 268 -0.17 14.79 7.28
CA MET A 268 -1.18 14.14 6.46
C MET A 268 -2.61 14.44 6.90
N GLY A 269 -2.86 14.50 8.21
CA GLY A 269 -4.16 14.88 8.74
C GLY A 269 -4.55 16.29 8.34
N ASN A 270 -3.63 17.25 8.49
CA ASN A 270 -3.92 18.67 8.26
C ASN A 270 -3.98 19.04 6.77
N HIS A 271 -3.10 18.45 5.95
CA HIS A 271 -2.95 18.84 4.54
C HIS A 271 -3.77 17.98 3.57
N TYR A 272 -4.03 16.70 3.91
CA TYR A 272 -4.75 15.78 3.04
C TYR A 272 -6.10 15.29 3.63
N GLY A 273 -6.53 15.82 4.77
CA GLY A 273 -7.79 15.44 5.43
C GLY A 273 -7.86 13.94 5.78
N VAL A 274 -6.72 13.28 5.99
CA VAL A 274 -6.70 11.85 6.35
C VAL A 274 -6.94 11.72 7.85
N HIS A 275 -8.15 11.31 8.24
CA HIS A 275 -8.49 11.17 9.66
C HIS A 275 -8.95 9.75 9.98
N HIS A 276 -8.24 9.12 10.92
CA HIS A 276 -8.66 7.89 11.58
C HIS A 276 -8.52 8.08 13.08
N ALA A 277 -9.64 8.38 13.74
CA ALA A 277 -9.64 8.79 15.15
C ALA A 277 -8.96 7.76 16.08
N PRO A 278 -9.24 6.43 15.99
CA PRO A 278 -8.60 5.47 16.90
C PRO A 278 -7.07 5.42 16.75
N HIS A 279 -6.57 5.31 15.51
CA HIS A 279 -5.13 5.28 15.22
C HIS A 279 -4.42 6.55 15.68
N ARG A 280 -5.05 7.70 15.45
CA ARG A 280 -4.52 9.00 15.86
C ARG A 280 -4.48 9.14 17.38
N CYS A 281 -5.56 8.78 18.08
CA CYS A 281 -5.61 8.87 19.54
C CYS A 281 -4.56 7.98 20.18
N ILE A 282 -4.45 6.71 19.75
CA ILE A 282 -3.41 5.80 20.24
C ILE A 282 -2.01 6.35 19.95
N GLY A 283 -1.78 6.86 18.73
CA GLY A 283 -0.50 7.47 18.35
C GLY A 283 -0.12 8.67 19.22
N ILE A 284 -1.07 9.56 19.54
CA ILE A 284 -0.85 10.71 20.44
C ILE A 284 -0.55 10.21 21.86
N THR A 285 -1.36 9.29 22.40
CA THR A 285 -1.16 8.71 23.74
C THR A 285 0.22 8.09 23.85
N LEU A 286 0.63 7.31 22.86
CA LEU A 286 1.94 6.68 22.80
C LEU A 286 3.07 7.70 22.82
N LEU A 287 2.96 8.78 22.01
CA LEU A 287 3.97 9.83 22.00
C LEU A 287 4.07 10.52 23.36
N CYS A 288 2.94 10.82 24.01
CA CYS A 288 2.91 11.40 25.36
C CYS A 288 3.59 10.49 26.38
N LEU A 289 3.24 9.19 26.43
CA LEU A 289 3.85 8.23 27.34
C LEU A 289 5.37 8.10 27.12
N ALA A 290 5.81 8.03 25.86
CA ALA A 290 7.22 7.96 25.51
C ALA A 290 7.97 9.25 25.86
N SER A 291 7.34 10.41 25.67
CA SER A 291 7.91 11.71 26.04
C SER A 291 8.08 11.81 27.56
N SER A 292 7.07 11.40 28.32
CA SER A 292 7.14 11.32 29.78
C SER A 292 8.26 10.39 30.25
N GLN A 293 8.44 9.23 29.60
CA GLN A 293 9.55 8.31 29.86
C GLN A 293 10.91 9.00 29.68
N VAL A 294 11.14 9.65 28.55
CA VAL A 294 12.41 10.33 28.26
C VAL A 294 12.65 11.47 29.25
N CYS A 295 11.65 12.34 29.47
CA CYS A 295 11.79 13.48 30.38
C CYS A 295 12.08 13.04 31.82
N ILE A 296 11.32 12.06 32.35
CA ILE A 296 11.51 11.58 33.73
C ILE A 296 12.82 10.79 33.87
N ALA A 297 13.25 10.07 32.83
CA ALA A 297 14.51 9.33 32.85
C ALA A 297 15.74 10.25 32.77
N VAL A 298 15.64 11.39 32.08
CA VAL A 298 16.75 12.35 31.92
C VAL A 298 16.83 13.32 33.10
N PHE A 299 15.71 13.95 33.47
CA PHE A 299 15.70 15.05 34.43
C PHE A 299 15.40 14.63 35.86
N LEU A 300 14.66 13.54 36.06
CA LEU A 300 14.08 13.17 37.37
C LEU A 300 14.54 11.79 37.87
N ARG A 301 15.61 11.23 37.31
CA ARG A 301 16.14 9.92 37.70
C ARG A 301 16.89 10.00 39.05
N PRO A 302 16.38 9.42 40.14
CA PRO A 302 17.04 9.49 41.45
C PRO A 302 18.31 8.61 41.50
N LYS A 303 19.24 8.95 42.41
CA LYS A 303 20.39 8.09 42.75
C LYS A 303 19.92 6.71 43.25
N LYS A 304 20.78 5.69 43.12
CA LYS A 304 20.41 4.27 43.36
C LYS A 304 19.92 4.00 44.79
N ASP A 305 20.45 4.74 45.75
CA ASP A 305 20.21 4.69 47.20
C ASP A 305 19.01 5.54 47.67
N HIS A 306 18.40 6.33 46.78
CA HIS A 306 17.33 7.25 47.17
C HIS A 306 15.97 6.56 47.30
N LYS A 307 15.16 6.88 48.32
CA LYS A 307 13.81 6.29 48.55
C LYS A 307 12.87 6.37 47.33
N TYR A 308 12.93 7.46 46.58
CA TYR A 308 12.09 7.64 45.37
C TYR A 308 12.54 6.80 44.16
N ARG A 309 13.67 6.09 44.25
CA ARG A 309 14.15 5.18 43.21
C ARG A 309 13.14 4.07 42.91
N ILE A 310 12.42 3.60 43.93
CA ILE A 310 11.39 2.56 43.80
C ILE A 310 10.23 3.05 42.92
N PHE A 311 9.68 4.23 43.23
CA PHE A 311 8.59 4.82 42.43
C PHE A 311 9.02 5.11 41.00
N TRP A 312 10.24 5.63 40.81
CA TRP A 312 10.80 5.84 39.48
C TRP A 312 10.91 4.53 38.69
N ASN A 313 11.35 3.43 39.32
CA ASN A 313 11.42 2.12 38.67
C ASN A 313 10.02 1.61 38.29
N ILE A 314 9.02 1.71 39.18
CA ILE A 314 7.63 1.29 38.90
C ILE A 314 7.08 2.07 37.71
N PHE A 315 7.19 3.40 37.74
CA PHE A 315 6.81 4.26 36.64
C PHE A 315 7.50 3.84 35.34
N HIS A 316 8.83 3.71 35.36
CA HIS A 316 9.64 3.40 34.19
C HIS A 316 9.29 2.03 33.59
N TYR A 317 9.00 1.02 34.40
CA TYR A 317 8.60 -0.29 33.89
C TYR A 317 7.17 -0.26 33.35
N VAL A 318 6.19 0.21 34.14
CA VAL A 318 4.77 0.18 33.76
C VAL A 318 4.53 1.00 32.50
N VAL A 319 4.95 2.26 32.48
CA VAL A 319 4.75 3.13 31.31
C VAL A 319 5.51 2.60 30.10
N GLY A 320 6.67 1.97 30.30
CA GLY A 320 7.50 1.42 29.23
C GLY A 320 6.78 0.26 28.52
N TYR A 321 6.27 -0.70 29.28
CA TYR A 321 5.53 -1.85 28.72
C TYR A 321 4.20 -1.43 28.10
N VAL A 322 3.46 -0.50 28.72
CA VAL A 322 2.23 0.04 28.13
C VAL A 322 2.53 0.72 26.79
N THR A 323 3.61 1.50 26.71
CA THR A 323 4.02 2.16 25.45
C THR A 323 4.30 1.14 24.35
N ILE A 324 4.98 0.02 24.67
CA ILE A 324 5.26 -1.06 23.70
C ILE A 324 3.98 -1.78 23.27
N ALA A 325 3.07 -2.09 24.19
CA ALA A 325 1.81 -2.73 23.84
C ALA A 325 0.96 -1.84 22.91
N CYS A 326 0.86 -0.54 23.24
CA CYS A 326 0.21 0.44 22.39
C CYS A 326 0.90 0.59 21.03
N SER A 327 2.24 0.52 20.98
CA SER A 327 2.97 0.65 19.70
C SER A 327 2.69 -0.49 18.74
N ILE A 328 2.78 -1.73 19.22
CA ILE A 328 2.52 -2.92 18.41
C ILE A 328 1.09 -2.88 17.87
N TRP A 329 0.12 -2.57 18.74
CA TRP A 329 -1.28 -2.44 18.33
C TRP A 329 -1.48 -1.35 17.28
N ASN A 330 -0.87 -0.18 17.48
CA ASN A 330 -1.02 0.94 16.57
C ASN A 330 -0.35 0.69 15.20
N VAL A 331 0.73 -0.09 15.16
CA VAL A 331 1.38 -0.53 13.91
C VAL A 331 0.46 -1.48 13.13
N PHE A 332 -0.19 -2.44 13.79
CA PHE A 332 -1.18 -3.31 13.13
C PHE A 332 -2.34 -2.50 12.54
N MET A 333 -2.88 -1.56 13.31
CA MET A 333 -3.92 -0.65 12.83
C MET A 333 -3.42 0.17 11.63
N GLY A 334 -2.17 0.64 11.66
CA GLY A 334 -1.53 1.33 10.55
C GLY A 334 -1.46 0.48 9.27
N PHE A 335 -1.11 -0.80 9.37
CA PHE A 335 -1.12 -1.71 8.20
C PHE A 335 -2.51 -1.89 7.60
N ASP A 336 -3.53 -2.04 8.44
CA ASP A 336 -4.92 -2.19 7.99
C ASP A 336 -5.42 -0.90 7.31
N LEU A 337 -5.05 0.28 7.83
CA LEU A 337 -5.36 1.59 7.23
C LEU A 337 -4.63 1.86 5.91
N LEU A 338 -3.42 1.33 5.75
CA LEU A 338 -2.66 1.44 4.50
C LEU A 338 -3.22 0.52 3.40
N GLY A 339 -4.10 -0.44 3.73
CA GLY A 339 -4.45 -1.53 2.82
C GLY A 339 -3.21 -2.32 2.40
N ALA A 340 -2.24 -2.45 3.31
CA ALA A 340 -0.95 -3.06 2.99
C ALA A 340 -1.14 -4.52 2.55
N HIS A 341 -0.36 -4.95 1.56
CA HIS A 341 -0.38 -6.34 1.12
C HIS A 341 -0.13 -7.28 2.31
N LYS A 342 -0.87 -8.39 2.40
CA LYS A 342 -0.83 -9.32 3.54
C LYS A 342 0.59 -9.75 3.92
N SER A 343 1.51 -9.83 2.94
CA SER A 343 2.93 -10.13 3.16
C SER A 343 3.61 -9.18 4.15
N TRP A 344 3.28 -7.89 4.17
CA TRP A 344 3.86 -6.92 5.11
C TRP A 344 3.41 -7.17 6.54
N LYS A 345 2.12 -7.46 6.73
CA LYS A 345 1.57 -7.85 8.03
C LYS A 345 2.18 -9.16 8.53
N HIS A 346 2.30 -10.16 7.65
CA HIS A 346 2.97 -11.43 7.97
C HIS A 346 4.46 -11.25 8.30
N ALA A 347 5.18 -10.40 7.55
CA ALA A 347 6.57 -10.09 7.84
C ALA A 347 6.73 -9.44 9.22
N TYR A 348 5.88 -8.47 9.55
CA TYR A 348 5.90 -7.84 10.87
C TYR A 348 5.56 -8.83 12.00
N VAL A 349 4.57 -9.69 11.81
CA VAL A 349 4.26 -10.78 12.75
C VAL A 349 5.48 -11.70 12.94
N GLY A 350 6.14 -12.09 11.85
CA GLY A 350 7.37 -12.89 11.88
C GLY A 350 8.48 -12.21 12.69
N ILE A 351 8.67 -10.89 12.54
CA ILE A 351 9.63 -10.12 13.32
C ILE A 351 9.27 -10.13 14.81
N ILE A 352 8.01 -9.90 15.18
CA ILE A 352 7.58 -9.92 16.59
C ILE A 352 7.77 -11.31 17.21
N ILE A 353 7.44 -12.38 16.48
CA ILE A 353 7.67 -13.77 16.91
C ILE A 353 9.17 -14.02 17.12
N ALA A 354 10.02 -13.59 16.18
CA ALA A 354 11.47 -13.73 16.31
C ALA A 354 12.01 -12.98 17.54
N ILE A 355 11.56 -11.75 17.76
CA ILE A 355 11.92 -10.94 18.94
C ILE A 355 11.49 -11.66 20.23
N ALA A 356 10.27 -12.21 20.28
CA ALA A 356 9.77 -12.95 21.43
C ALA A 356 10.55 -14.25 21.67
N ALA A 357 10.91 -14.98 20.62
CA ALA A 357 11.72 -16.20 20.71
C ALA A 357 13.13 -15.88 21.23
N ILE A 358 13.77 -14.82 20.72
CA ILE A 358 15.07 -14.34 21.22
C ILE A 358 14.96 -13.98 22.71
N ALA A 359 13.91 -13.27 23.10
CA ALA A 359 13.69 -12.92 24.50
C ALA A 359 13.54 -14.17 25.37
N LEU A 360 12.81 -15.20 24.92
CA LEU A 360 12.66 -16.46 25.65
C LEU A 360 13.99 -17.20 25.81
N VAL A 361 14.79 -17.29 24.75
CA VAL A 361 16.14 -17.88 24.81
C VAL A 361 17.03 -17.13 25.81
N LEU A 362 17.03 -15.80 25.74
CA LEU A 362 17.80 -14.96 26.67
C LEU A 362 17.32 -15.10 28.12
N GLU A 363 16.02 -15.26 28.36
CA GLU A 363 15.47 -15.51 29.70
C GLU A 363 15.97 -16.85 30.27
N VAL A 364 16.03 -17.91 29.46
CA VAL A 364 16.60 -19.21 29.87
C VAL A 364 18.09 -19.07 30.20
N ILE A 365 18.88 -18.45 29.30
CA ILE A 365 20.33 -18.27 29.49
C ILE A 365 20.61 -17.46 30.76
N THR A 366 19.95 -16.31 30.91
CA THR A 366 20.16 -15.45 32.09
C THR A 366 19.68 -16.09 33.38
N SER A 367 18.63 -16.91 33.35
CA SER A 367 18.18 -17.70 34.51
C SER A 367 19.22 -18.74 34.93
N ILE A 368 19.83 -19.45 33.96
CA ILE A 368 20.91 -20.41 34.24
C ILE A 368 22.13 -19.68 34.81
N TRP A 369 22.51 -18.55 34.22
CA TRP A 369 23.67 -17.79 34.65
C TRP A 369 23.52 -17.25 36.07
N LYS A 370 22.34 -16.69 36.42
CA LYS A 370 22.03 -16.27 37.80
C LYS A 370 22.10 -17.42 38.81
N ARG A 371 21.63 -18.62 38.42
CA ARG A 371 21.71 -19.81 39.28
C ARG A 371 23.15 -20.30 39.49
N LYS A 372 24.05 -20.09 38.54
CA LYS A 372 25.48 -20.41 38.69
C LYS A 372 26.17 -19.43 39.64
N GLY A 373 26.01 -18.12 39.43
CA GLY A 373 26.57 -17.10 40.33
C GLY A 373 26.11 -17.29 41.77
N ALA A 374 24.81 -17.53 41.99
CA ALA A 374 24.29 -17.79 43.34
C ALA A 374 24.88 -19.05 44.02
N LYS A 375 25.33 -20.05 43.24
CA LYS A 375 26.02 -21.23 43.78
C LYS A 375 27.48 -20.93 44.11
N GLU A 376 28.16 -20.15 43.27
CA GLU A 376 29.54 -19.71 43.51
C GLU A 376 29.62 -18.82 44.76
N ASP A 377 28.73 -17.83 44.89
CA ASP A 377 28.64 -16.96 46.07
C ASP A 377 28.38 -17.76 47.37
N GLN A 378 27.52 -18.80 47.31
CA GLN A 378 27.27 -19.68 48.46
C GLN A 378 28.49 -20.53 48.83
N VAL A 379 29.28 -20.97 47.86
CA VAL A 379 30.51 -21.74 48.12
C VAL A 379 31.55 -20.84 48.77
N ASP A 380 31.76 -19.62 48.26
CA ASP A 380 32.71 -18.67 48.82
C ASP A 380 32.31 -18.24 50.24
N THR A 381 31.02 -17.97 50.48
CA THR A 381 30.52 -17.63 51.83
C THR A 381 30.74 -18.76 52.84
N ASN A 382 30.61 -20.02 52.41
CA ASN A 382 30.84 -21.19 53.26
C ASN A 382 32.34 -21.48 53.50
N GLN A 383 33.25 -20.96 52.67
CA GLN A 383 34.71 -21.08 52.88
C GLN A 383 35.28 -19.95 53.75
N GLU A 384 34.58 -18.82 53.89
CA GLU A 384 34.98 -17.69 54.74
C GLU A 384 34.47 -17.77 56.20
N GLN A 385 33.66 -18.78 56.56
CA GLN A 385 33.27 -19.01 57.95
C GLN A 385 34.23 -20.03 58.63
N PRO A 386 34.98 -19.63 59.68
CA PRO A 386 35.95 -20.49 60.37
C PRO A 386 35.34 -21.60 61.23
#